data_AF-A0A940B0P1-F1
#
_entry.id   AF-A0A940B0P1-F1
#
_cell.length_a   1.000
_cell.length_b   1.000
_cell.length_c   1.000
_cell.angle_alpha   90.00
_cell.angle_beta   90.00
_cell.angle_gamma   90.00
#
_symmetry.space_group_name_H-M   'P 1'
#
loop_
_entity.id
_entity.type
_entity.pdbx_description
1 polymer ?
#
loop_
_entity_poly.entity_id
_entity_poly.type
_entity_poly.pdbx_seq_one_letter_code
_entity_poly.pdbx_strand_id
1 'polypeptide(L)'
;MKKLIFLLLSISAFLTVVLFADAEKAEEKPDKAKTEEKAETSGKIVARGLTTIEIPPHSSTVNGALDKKVIEEHVRKILPKLRFCYENGVRKHPEIAGIIVLDFVIQPTGDVSESKVVSTTMNDSDVEKCVADQVGKIKFPASKDAATVVANYSFVFRNAEVEEKASDNNKTVMLWSDRSPEKMTWNDAVNYCKNLSEKGSGGWHLPNIDELRKGIIGCSKTESGGECRVSEKNGCLSSECKNPKGSCNCDRIAKGSFYSANCDEDSVGLWSSSTLSDNPDSAWGIVYFSAMVGSNKKSGKFYARCVKEMDLKEESVSHETPVIMGALNKCTIDSYLRKIEGEIKKCHENGLKKNPEIAGRVLINFVISASGDVSSSKVLRTTLDNAEVENCIAGVIKKIKFPKPKGGGIVIVNQPFVFKKK
;
A
#
# COMPACT_ATOMS: atom_id res chain seq x y z
N MET A 1 29.45 -76.79 6.99
CA MET A 1 29.16 -78.24 7.13
C MET A 1 28.33 -78.45 8.40
N LYS A 2 27.34 -79.36 8.40
CA LYS A 2 26.59 -79.88 9.58
C LYS A 2 25.73 -78.80 10.31
N LYS A 3 24.40 -78.96 10.47
CA LYS A 3 23.60 -79.91 11.30
C LYS A 3 23.59 -79.54 12.81
N LEU A 4 22.51 -79.69 13.60
CA LEU A 4 21.07 -79.96 13.35
C LEU A 4 20.28 -79.94 14.70
N ILE A 5 19.05 -79.42 14.73
CA ILE A 5 17.87 -79.69 15.63
C ILE A 5 18.08 -80.02 17.13
N PHE A 6 17.32 -79.35 18.03
CA PHE A 6 16.43 -79.89 19.10
C PHE A 6 15.95 -78.72 20.02
N LEU A 7 14.81 -78.74 20.73
CA LEU A 7 13.71 -79.73 20.90
C LEU A 7 12.37 -78.96 21.13
N LEU A 8 11.21 -79.59 20.88
CA LEU A 8 9.86 -79.02 21.12
C LEU A 8 9.31 -79.41 22.50
N LEU A 9 8.44 -78.58 23.09
CA LEU A 9 7.42 -79.05 24.03
C LEU A 9 6.09 -78.32 23.79
N SER A 10 4.98 -79.06 23.86
CA SER A 10 3.66 -78.61 23.39
C SER A 10 2.53 -79.02 24.34
N ILE A 11 1.71 -78.05 24.73
CA ILE A 11 0.38 -78.21 25.35
C ILE A 11 -0.45 -77.06 24.74
N SER A 12 -1.41 -77.27 23.81
CA SER A 12 -2.71 -77.97 23.90
C SER A 12 -3.74 -77.19 24.74
N ALA A 13 -4.99 -76.93 24.33
CA ALA A 13 -5.72 -76.97 23.05
C ALA A 13 -7.12 -76.28 23.24
N PHE A 14 -8.06 -76.42 22.28
CA PHE A 14 -9.52 -76.05 22.34
C PHE A 14 -9.86 -74.54 22.33
N LEU A 15 -10.93 -74.02 21.67
CA LEU A 15 -11.89 -74.46 20.61
C LEU A 15 -12.46 -73.15 19.93
N THR A 16 -12.97 -72.93 18.70
CA THR A 16 -13.69 -73.62 17.56
C THR A 16 -15.23 -73.82 17.76
N VAL A 17 -16.14 -73.76 16.76
CA VAL A 17 -16.07 -73.33 15.33
C VAL A 17 -16.62 -71.90 15.16
N VAL A 18 -17.67 -71.45 14.42
CA VAL A 18 -18.69 -71.94 13.43
C VAL A 18 -19.05 -70.66 12.60
N LEU A 19 -19.09 -70.55 11.26
CA LEU A 19 -19.96 -71.10 10.18
C LEU A 19 -21.48 -70.90 10.44
N PHE A 20 -22.35 -70.46 9.50
CA PHE A 20 -22.34 -70.30 8.02
C PHE A 20 -22.80 -68.84 7.63
N ALA A 21 -23.11 -68.39 6.39
CA ALA A 21 -23.47 -69.03 5.10
C ALA A 21 -23.25 -68.13 3.84
N ASP A 22 -23.69 -68.67 2.70
CA ASP A 22 -23.67 -68.27 1.26
C ASP A 22 -24.02 -66.80 0.91
N ALA A 23 -23.69 -66.18 -0.25
CA ALA A 23 -23.23 -66.56 -1.61
C ALA A 23 -24.30 -66.69 -2.73
N GLU A 24 -24.49 -65.62 -3.53
CA GLU A 24 -24.91 -65.58 -4.96
C GLU A 24 -24.47 -64.22 -5.58
N LYS A 25 -23.81 -64.14 -6.75
CA LYS A 25 -24.35 -63.97 -8.14
C LYS A 25 -25.23 -62.72 -8.35
N ALA A 26 -25.09 -61.92 -9.41
CA ALA A 26 -24.15 -61.86 -10.54
C ALA A 26 -24.13 -60.42 -11.14
N GLU A 27 -23.50 -60.02 -12.24
CA GLU A 27 -22.69 -60.64 -13.32
C GLU A 27 -21.39 -59.75 -13.43
N GLU A 28 -20.65 -59.44 -14.51
CA GLU A 28 -20.61 -59.83 -15.93
C GLU A 28 -19.15 -60.18 -16.33
N LYS A 29 -18.93 -60.83 -17.49
CA LYS A 29 -17.64 -61.47 -17.85
C LYS A 29 -16.67 -60.57 -18.66
N PRO A 30 -15.34 -60.86 -18.60
CA PRO A 30 -14.29 -60.08 -19.28
C PRO A 30 -13.88 -60.69 -20.63
N ASP A 31 -12.97 -60.03 -21.37
CA ASP A 31 -11.55 -60.47 -21.50
C ASP A 31 -10.75 -59.54 -22.46
N LYS A 32 -9.40 -59.52 -22.31
CA LYS A 32 -8.36 -59.01 -23.24
C LYS A 32 -8.22 -57.48 -23.40
N ALA A 33 -7.00 -56.91 -23.47
CA ALA A 33 -5.66 -57.47 -23.21
C ALA A 33 -4.59 -56.39 -22.91
N LYS A 34 -3.50 -56.84 -22.27
CA LYS A 34 -2.10 -56.36 -22.34
C LYS A 34 -1.82 -54.85 -22.34
N THR A 35 -1.31 -54.40 -21.19
CA THR A 35 0.01 -53.75 -21.04
C THR A 35 0.52 -52.87 -22.18
N GLU A 36 0.51 -51.55 -21.96
CA GLU A 36 1.49 -50.64 -22.56
C GLU A 36 1.90 -49.54 -21.55
N GLU A 37 2.98 -48.84 -21.87
CA GLU A 37 3.84 -48.09 -20.95
C GLU A 37 3.18 -46.80 -20.40
N LYS A 38 3.14 -46.65 -19.05
CA LYS A 38 2.52 -45.47 -18.42
C LYS A 38 3.52 -44.33 -18.24
N ALA A 39 3.85 -43.66 -19.34
CA ALA A 39 4.76 -42.51 -19.36
C ALA A 39 4.25 -41.36 -18.45
N GLU A 40 5.13 -40.86 -17.58
CA GLU A 40 4.84 -39.80 -16.62
C GLU A 40 4.89 -38.43 -17.32
N THR A 41 3.72 -37.86 -17.61
CA THR A 41 3.60 -36.55 -18.30
C THR A 41 3.03 -35.50 -17.36
N SER A 42 3.83 -34.47 -17.05
CA SER A 42 3.48 -33.37 -16.14
C SER A 42 2.35 -32.48 -16.66
N GLY A 43 1.10 -32.88 -16.41
CA GLY A 43 -0.08 -32.03 -16.59
C GLY A 43 -0.05 -30.82 -15.66
N LYS A 44 0.49 -29.69 -16.14
CA LYS A 44 0.58 -28.43 -15.38
C LYS A 44 -0.82 -27.88 -15.09
N ILE A 45 -1.38 -28.21 -13.92
CA ILE A 45 -2.66 -27.67 -13.45
C ILE A 45 -2.50 -26.16 -13.25
N VAL A 46 -2.99 -25.37 -14.20
CA VAL A 46 -3.07 -23.91 -14.07
C VAL A 46 -4.18 -23.60 -13.06
N ALA A 47 -3.77 -23.35 -11.82
CA ALA A 47 -4.66 -22.78 -10.81
C ALA A 47 -5.22 -21.44 -11.34
N ARG A 48 -6.50 -21.15 -11.03
CA ARG A 48 -7.12 -19.88 -11.44
C ARG A 48 -6.54 -18.74 -10.60
N GLY A 49 -5.50 -18.09 -11.11
CA GLY A 49 -4.81 -16.95 -10.48
C GLY A 49 -5.81 -15.90 -9.97
N LEU A 50 -5.65 -15.49 -8.72
CA LEU A 50 -6.67 -14.72 -8.01
C LEU A 50 -6.54 -13.20 -8.25
N THR A 51 -6.74 -12.76 -9.50
CA THR A 51 -6.65 -11.33 -9.89
C THR A 51 -7.46 -10.43 -8.96
N THR A 52 -6.85 -9.35 -8.46
CA THR A 52 -7.51 -8.39 -7.56
C THR A 52 -7.69 -7.02 -8.23
N ILE A 53 -8.75 -6.32 -7.81
CA ILE A 53 -8.96 -4.91 -8.11
C ILE A 53 -9.14 -4.18 -6.79
N GLU A 54 -8.26 -3.21 -6.54
CA GLU A 54 -8.41 -2.26 -5.44
C GLU A 54 -8.95 -0.92 -5.96
N ILE A 55 -9.84 -0.31 -5.18
CA ILE A 55 -10.26 1.08 -5.33
C ILE A 55 -9.46 1.87 -4.28
N PRO A 56 -8.50 2.73 -4.66
CA PRO A 56 -7.72 3.52 -3.70
C PRO A 56 -8.60 4.39 -2.78
N PRO A 57 -8.15 4.69 -1.55
CA PRO A 57 -8.76 5.75 -0.74
C PRO A 57 -8.67 7.07 -1.52
N HIS A 58 -9.80 7.78 -1.62
CA HIS A 58 -9.93 9.00 -2.44
C HIS A 58 -9.69 8.82 -3.95
N SER A 59 -9.77 7.60 -4.48
CA SER A 59 -9.71 7.24 -5.91
C SER A 59 -10.67 7.99 -6.84
N SER A 60 -11.75 8.53 -6.26
CA SER A 60 -12.89 9.12 -6.96
C SER A 60 -13.00 10.62 -6.70
N THR A 61 -13.11 11.41 -7.76
CA THR A 61 -13.48 12.83 -7.73
C THR A 61 -14.83 12.98 -8.41
N VAL A 62 -15.68 13.87 -7.89
CA VAL A 62 -17.07 14.04 -8.34
C VAL A 62 -17.40 15.52 -8.30
N ASN A 63 -17.66 16.10 -9.47
CA ASN A 63 -18.10 17.48 -9.64
C ASN A 63 -19.54 17.47 -10.15
N GLY A 64 -20.49 17.73 -9.25
CA GLY A 64 -21.93 17.76 -9.52
C GLY A 64 -22.78 17.33 -8.31
N ALA A 65 -24.10 17.24 -8.51
CA ALA A 65 -25.08 17.07 -7.44
C ALA A 65 -25.23 15.65 -6.84
N LEU A 66 -24.59 14.63 -7.43
CA LEU A 66 -24.72 13.25 -6.97
C LEU A 66 -23.68 12.91 -5.89
N ASP A 67 -24.13 12.39 -4.75
CA ASP A 67 -23.25 12.04 -3.63
C ASP A 67 -22.17 11.02 -4.05
N LYS A 68 -20.92 11.31 -3.69
CA LYS A 68 -19.77 10.43 -3.86
C LYS A 68 -20.02 9.02 -3.28
N LYS A 69 -20.68 8.88 -2.13
CA LYS A 69 -21.03 7.55 -1.57
C LYS A 69 -21.93 6.74 -2.51
N VAL A 70 -22.90 7.38 -3.16
CA VAL A 70 -23.79 6.74 -4.15
C VAL A 70 -23.00 6.32 -5.40
N ILE A 71 -22.08 7.15 -5.88
CA ILE A 71 -21.23 6.81 -7.03
C ILE A 71 -20.30 5.64 -6.69
N GLU A 72 -19.65 5.64 -5.53
CA GLU A 72 -18.79 4.53 -5.09
C GLU A 72 -19.59 3.22 -4.94
N GLU A 73 -20.82 3.27 -4.43
CA GLU A 73 -21.71 2.11 -4.34
C GLU A 73 -22.00 1.51 -5.73
N HIS A 74 -22.33 2.34 -6.72
CA HIS A 74 -22.66 1.89 -8.07
C HIS A 74 -21.44 1.42 -8.86
N VAL A 75 -20.27 2.03 -8.63
CA VAL A 75 -18.99 1.52 -9.16
C VAL A 75 -18.60 0.20 -8.52
N ARG A 76 -18.79 0.01 -7.20
CA ARG A 76 -18.52 -1.28 -6.54
C ARG A 76 -19.36 -2.43 -7.14
N LYS A 77 -20.59 -2.17 -7.57
CA LYS A 77 -21.45 -3.16 -8.28
C LYS A 77 -20.88 -3.60 -9.65
N ILE A 78 -20.03 -2.79 -10.30
CA ILE A 78 -19.44 -3.13 -11.62
C ILE A 78 -18.10 -3.86 -11.52
N LEU A 79 -17.45 -3.89 -10.34
CA LEU A 79 -16.13 -4.50 -10.13
C LEU A 79 -15.96 -5.94 -10.68
N PRO A 80 -16.94 -6.86 -10.55
CA PRO A 80 -16.80 -8.21 -11.13
C PRO A 80 -16.65 -8.20 -12.67
N LYS A 81 -17.23 -7.22 -13.35
CA LYS A 81 -17.10 -7.04 -14.82
C LYS A 81 -15.76 -6.41 -15.19
N LEU A 82 -15.23 -5.49 -14.37
CA LEU A 82 -13.87 -4.97 -14.55
C LEU A 82 -12.83 -6.08 -14.33
N ARG A 83 -13.08 -6.96 -13.36
CA ARG A 83 -12.25 -8.16 -13.13
C ARG A 83 -12.27 -9.08 -14.34
N PHE A 84 -13.43 -9.32 -14.96
CA PHE A 84 -13.50 -10.07 -16.21
C PHE A 84 -12.68 -9.43 -17.35
N CYS A 85 -12.72 -8.11 -17.51
CA CYS A 85 -11.86 -7.41 -18.47
C CYS A 85 -10.37 -7.69 -18.21
N TYR A 86 -9.91 -7.51 -16.97
CA TYR A 86 -8.52 -7.70 -16.58
C TYR A 86 -8.07 -9.16 -16.69
N GLU A 87 -8.87 -10.13 -16.23
CA GLU A 87 -8.58 -11.55 -16.39
C GLU A 87 -8.42 -11.97 -17.86
N ASN A 88 -9.10 -11.32 -18.81
CA ASN A 88 -8.93 -11.58 -20.23
C ASN A 88 -7.61 -11.04 -20.80
N GLY A 89 -7.11 -9.92 -20.28
CA GLY A 89 -5.76 -9.42 -20.61
C GLY A 89 -4.68 -10.30 -19.98
N VAL A 90 -4.80 -10.67 -18.71
CA VAL A 90 -3.86 -11.58 -18.01
C VAL A 90 -3.76 -12.96 -18.69
N ARG A 91 -4.82 -13.43 -19.37
CA ARG A 91 -4.79 -14.64 -20.23
C ARG A 91 -3.94 -14.50 -21.49
N LYS A 92 -3.66 -13.28 -21.96
CA LYS A 92 -2.76 -12.97 -23.09
C LYS A 92 -1.36 -12.57 -22.62
N HIS A 93 -1.29 -11.76 -21.58
CA HIS A 93 -0.11 -11.09 -21.05
C HIS A 93 -0.07 -11.27 -19.51
N PRO A 94 0.43 -12.40 -18.98
CA PRO A 94 0.37 -12.72 -17.55
C PRO A 94 0.99 -11.66 -16.61
N GLU A 95 1.89 -10.84 -17.15
CA GLU A 95 2.59 -9.74 -16.50
C GLU A 95 1.78 -8.46 -16.34
N ILE A 96 0.62 -8.29 -16.99
CA ILE A 96 -0.10 -7.02 -16.91
C ILE A 96 -0.64 -6.77 -15.50
N ALA A 97 -0.31 -5.60 -14.98
CA ALA A 97 -0.82 -5.02 -13.75
C ALA A 97 -0.69 -3.50 -13.87
N GLY A 98 -1.48 -2.74 -13.12
CA GLY A 98 -1.41 -1.29 -13.26
C GLY A 98 -2.64 -0.54 -12.79
N ILE A 99 -2.68 0.74 -13.15
CA ILE A 99 -3.78 1.65 -12.79
C ILE A 99 -4.44 2.16 -14.06
N ILE A 100 -5.77 2.09 -14.13
CA ILE A 100 -6.56 2.84 -15.11
C ILE A 100 -7.21 4.02 -14.36
N VAL A 101 -7.10 5.21 -14.95
CA VAL A 101 -7.83 6.41 -14.53
C VAL A 101 -8.81 6.78 -15.63
N LEU A 102 -10.10 6.78 -15.31
CA LEU A 102 -11.18 7.21 -16.19
C LEU A 102 -11.65 8.62 -15.82
N ASP A 103 -12.01 9.43 -16.82
CA ASP A 103 -13.03 10.48 -16.67
C ASP A 103 -14.33 9.94 -17.27
N PHE A 104 -15.47 10.12 -16.60
CA PHE A 104 -16.79 9.80 -17.14
C PHE A 104 -17.85 10.85 -16.77
N VAL A 105 -18.87 10.97 -17.62
CA VAL A 105 -19.91 12.02 -17.55
C VAL A 105 -21.27 11.39 -17.34
N ILE A 106 -21.87 11.62 -16.18
CA ILE A 106 -23.21 11.15 -15.80
C ILE A 106 -24.23 12.24 -16.16
N GLN A 107 -25.21 11.91 -17.00
CA GLN A 107 -26.29 12.81 -17.36
C GLN A 107 -27.35 12.92 -16.26
N PRO A 108 -28.23 13.93 -16.28
CA PRO A 108 -29.29 14.10 -15.28
C PRO A 108 -30.21 12.88 -15.11
N THR A 109 -30.37 12.06 -16.15
CA THR A 109 -31.12 10.78 -16.15
C THR A 109 -30.43 9.65 -15.38
N GLY A 110 -29.18 9.85 -14.94
CA GLY A 110 -28.32 8.84 -14.33
C GLY A 110 -27.50 8.01 -15.34
N ASP A 111 -27.68 8.21 -16.64
CA ASP A 111 -26.94 7.46 -17.68
C ASP A 111 -25.57 8.07 -17.95
N VAL A 112 -24.54 7.24 -18.17
CA VAL A 112 -23.20 7.71 -18.53
C VAL A 112 -23.14 7.98 -20.04
N SER A 113 -22.93 9.24 -20.44
CA SER A 113 -22.83 9.63 -21.86
C SER A 113 -21.42 9.55 -22.45
N GLU A 114 -20.40 9.57 -21.60
CA GLU A 114 -18.99 9.43 -21.99
C GLU A 114 -18.24 8.69 -20.88
N SER A 115 -17.37 7.74 -21.24
CA SER A 115 -16.35 7.19 -20.35
C SER A 115 -15.05 7.02 -21.13
N LYS A 116 -13.97 7.66 -20.67
CA LYS A 116 -12.68 7.70 -21.37
C LYS A 116 -11.51 7.45 -20.41
N VAL A 117 -10.53 6.66 -20.86
CA VAL A 117 -9.23 6.56 -20.18
C VAL A 117 -8.48 7.88 -20.37
N VAL A 118 -8.08 8.50 -19.26
CA VAL A 118 -7.32 9.76 -19.24
C VAL A 118 -5.88 9.58 -18.75
N SER A 119 -5.59 8.47 -18.07
CA SER A 119 -4.24 7.98 -17.83
C SER A 119 -4.31 6.47 -17.57
N THR A 120 -3.26 5.76 -17.96
CA THR A 120 -3.13 4.31 -17.76
C THR A 120 -1.67 3.96 -17.46
N THR A 121 -1.44 2.84 -16.79
CA THR A 121 -0.13 2.19 -16.69
C THR A 121 -0.17 0.74 -17.17
N MET A 122 -1.35 0.25 -17.59
CA MET A 122 -1.54 -1.16 -17.94
C MET A 122 -1.03 -1.46 -19.34
N ASN A 123 -1.10 -0.48 -20.25
CA ASN A 123 -0.55 -0.57 -21.61
C ASN A 123 -1.15 -1.75 -22.41
N ASP A 124 -2.42 -2.06 -22.13
CA ASP A 124 -3.23 -3.07 -22.82
C ASP A 124 -4.54 -2.39 -23.24
N SER A 125 -4.65 -2.12 -24.55
CA SER A 125 -5.78 -1.38 -25.11
C SER A 125 -7.09 -2.16 -25.10
N ASP A 126 -7.06 -3.50 -25.05
CA ASP A 126 -8.25 -4.34 -24.94
C ASP A 126 -8.83 -4.25 -23.52
N VAL A 127 -7.99 -4.35 -22.49
CA VAL A 127 -8.42 -4.21 -21.09
C VAL A 127 -8.86 -2.77 -20.81
N GLU A 128 -8.10 -1.78 -21.26
CA GLU A 128 -8.41 -0.35 -21.10
C GLU A 128 -9.75 0.02 -21.73
N LYS A 129 -9.99 -0.40 -22.97
CA LYS A 129 -11.28 -0.22 -23.63
C LYS A 129 -12.39 -0.98 -22.91
N CYS A 130 -12.18 -2.25 -22.57
CA CYS A 130 -13.18 -3.06 -21.87
C CYS A 130 -13.60 -2.41 -20.53
N VAL A 131 -12.64 -1.89 -19.75
CA VAL A 131 -12.90 -1.23 -18.47
C VAL A 131 -13.71 0.06 -18.65
N ALA A 132 -13.35 0.92 -19.61
CA ALA A 132 -14.15 2.09 -19.97
C ALA A 132 -15.57 1.69 -20.46
N ASP A 133 -15.67 0.69 -21.32
CA ASP A 133 -16.92 0.15 -21.86
C ASP A 133 -17.82 -0.43 -20.75
N GLN A 134 -17.29 -0.94 -19.64
CA GLN A 134 -18.12 -1.40 -18.50
C GLN A 134 -18.56 -0.23 -17.60
N VAL A 135 -17.71 0.79 -17.40
CA VAL A 135 -18.06 1.98 -16.61
C VAL A 135 -19.08 2.87 -17.34
N GLY A 136 -18.99 2.97 -18.68
CA GLY A 136 -20.01 3.58 -19.53
C GLY A 136 -21.37 2.86 -19.52
N LYS A 137 -21.45 1.65 -18.94
CA LYS A 137 -22.71 0.89 -18.77
C LYS A 137 -23.28 0.97 -17.35
N ILE A 138 -22.71 1.80 -16.47
CA ILE A 138 -23.31 2.06 -15.15
C ILE A 138 -24.49 3.02 -15.34
N LYS A 139 -25.66 2.64 -14.81
CA LYS A 139 -26.78 3.56 -14.58
C LYS A 139 -26.80 3.96 -13.11
N PHE A 140 -26.65 5.25 -12.86
CA PHE A 140 -26.74 5.87 -11.55
C PHE A 140 -28.18 6.32 -11.26
N PRO A 141 -28.52 6.69 -10.01
CA PRO A 141 -29.76 7.43 -9.73
C PRO A 141 -29.79 8.77 -10.46
N ALA A 142 -30.98 9.22 -10.85
CA ALA A 142 -31.17 10.51 -11.51
C ALA A 142 -30.78 11.69 -10.58
N SER A 143 -30.20 12.73 -11.17
CA SER A 143 -29.72 13.93 -10.48
C SER A 143 -30.90 14.84 -10.13
N LYS A 144 -31.17 15.05 -8.84
CA LYS A 144 -32.31 15.88 -8.37
C LYS A 144 -32.25 17.31 -8.90
N ASP A 145 -31.05 17.85 -9.00
CA ASP A 145 -30.81 19.26 -9.35
C ASP A 145 -30.66 19.45 -10.87
N ALA A 146 -31.03 18.45 -11.66
CA ALA A 146 -30.90 18.38 -13.13
C ALA A 146 -29.50 18.67 -13.69
N ALA A 147 -28.46 18.70 -12.84
CA ALA A 147 -27.07 18.93 -13.24
C ALA A 147 -26.38 17.65 -13.69
N THR A 148 -25.67 17.73 -14.82
CA THR A 148 -24.69 16.73 -15.27
C THR A 148 -23.54 16.63 -14.27
N VAL A 149 -23.03 15.42 -14.02
CA VAL A 149 -21.96 15.16 -13.04
C VAL A 149 -20.73 14.62 -13.77
N VAL A 150 -19.58 15.25 -13.56
CA VAL A 150 -18.29 14.75 -14.07
C VAL A 150 -17.57 14.01 -12.96
N ALA A 151 -17.23 12.74 -13.21
CA ALA A 151 -16.54 11.89 -12.26
C ALA A 151 -15.17 11.47 -12.81
N ASN A 152 -14.10 11.66 -12.05
CA ASN A 152 -12.82 10.99 -12.28
C ASN A 152 -12.72 9.79 -11.33
N TYR A 153 -12.25 8.64 -11.82
CA TYR A 153 -12.20 7.42 -11.02
C TYR A 153 -10.98 6.57 -11.37
N SER A 154 -10.29 6.06 -10.35
CA SER A 154 -9.10 5.22 -10.49
C SER A 154 -9.30 3.80 -9.97
N PHE A 155 -8.76 2.83 -10.71
CA PHE A 155 -8.83 1.39 -10.40
C PHE A 155 -7.41 0.80 -10.47
N VAL A 156 -7.00 0.07 -9.44
CA VAL A 156 -5.70 -0.60 -9.37
C VAL A 156 -5.91 -2.10 -9.59
N PHE A 157 -5.29 -2.64 -10.62
CA PHE A 157 -5.34 -4.05 -11.00
C PHE A 157 -4.02 -4.73 -10.63
N ARG A 158 -4.08 -5.86 -9.92
CA ARG A 158 -2.89 -6.65 -9.55
C ARG A 158 -3.06 -8.14 -9.89
N ASN A 159 -1.99 -8.75 -10.37
CA ASN A 159 -1.85 -10.20 -10.39
C ASN A 159 -1.36 -10.65 -9.00
N ALA A 160 -2.06 -11.60 -8.38
CA ALA A 160 -1.77 -12.09 -7.03
C ALA A 160 -0.56 -13.04 -6.96
N GLU A 161 -0.01 -13.47 -8.10
CA GLU A 161 1.12 -14.41 -8.17
C GLU A 161 2.50 -13.79 -7.82
N VAL A 162 2.54 -12.55 -7.31
CA VAL A 162 3.78 -11.80 -7.00
C VAL A 162 3.94 -11.48 -5.49
N GLU A 163 2.90 -11.61 -4.66
CA GLU A 163 2.98 -11.33 -3.21
C GLU A 163 2.65 -12.59 -2.38
N GLU A 164 3.67 -13.27 -1.84
CA GLU A 164 3.47 -14.47 -1.03
C GLU A 164 2.99 -14.14 0.40
N LYS A 165 1.80 -14.64 0.75
CA LYS A 165 1.29 -14.87 2.13
C LYS A 165 1.24 -13.65 3.06
N ALA A 166 0.18 -12.85 2.92
CA ALA A 166 -0.41 -12.11 4.04
C ALA A 166 -1.94 -12.30 4.05
N SER A 167 -2.40 -13.44 4.59
CA SER A 167 -3.82 -13.70 4.84
C SER A 167 -4.18 -13.29 6.26
N ASP A 168 -4.79 -12.12 6.43
CA ASP A 168 -5.58 -11.84 7.64
C ASP A 168 -6.74 -10.89 7.35
N ASN A 169 -7.94 -11.24 7.81
CA ASN A 169 -9.19 -10.50 7.55
C ASN A 169 -9.39 -9.32 8.52
N ASN A 170 -8.29 -8.71 8.97
CA ASN A 170 -8.29 -7.54 9.83
C ASN A 170 -7.14 -6.61 9.43
N LYS A 171 -7.36 -5.81 8.38
CA LYS A 171 -6.35 -4.92 7.77
C LYS A 171 -6.09 -3.73 8.68
N THR A 172 -5.18 -3.88 9.64
CA THR A 172 -4.71 -2.80 10.52
C THR A 172 -3.77 -1.85 9.78
N VAL A 173 -3.72 -0.59 10.21
CA VAL A 173 -2.81 0.44 9.69
C VAL A 173 -2.02 1.05 10.83
N MET A 174 -0.70 1.13 10.66
CA MET A 174 0.20 1.80 11.59
C MET A 174 0.21 3.31 11.30
N LEU A 175 -0.40 4.07 12.21
CA LEU A 175 -0.32 5.52 12.24
C LEU A 175 1.00 5.96 12.88
N TRP A 176 1.50 7.11 12.43
CA TRP A 176 2.68 7.78 12.98
C TRP A 176 2.27 9.16 13.52
N SER A 177 2.86 9.57 14.64
CA SER A 177 2.77 10.93 15.16
C SER A 177 3.67 11.86 14.34
N ASP A 178 3.56 13.17 14.61
CA ASP A 178 4.68 14.05 14.27
C ASP A 178 5.90 13.75 15.16
N ARG A 179 7.08 14.19 14.72
CA ARG A 179 8.32 14.01 15.51
C ARG A 179 8.29 14.95 16.71
N SER A 180 8.81 14.50 17.85
CA SER A 180 8.92 15.34 19.05
C SER A 180 9.64 16.66 18.74
N PRO A 181 9.16 17.80 19.29
CA PRO A 181 9.75 19.11 19.00
C PRO A 181 11.18 19.22 19.55
N GLU A 182 11.44 18.56 20.69
CA GLU A 182 12.75 18.54 21.35
C GLU A 182 13.34 17.12 21.45
N LYS A 183 14.63 17.07 21.81
CA LYS A 183 15.40 15.85 22.06
C LYS A 183 15.35 15.50 23.53
N MET A 184 15.06 14.24 23.85
CA MET A 184 14.75 13.76 25.19
C MET A 184 15.46 12.45 25.50
N THR A 185 15.53 12.06 26.79
CA THR A 185 16.11 10.76 27.17
C THR A 185 15.21 9.62 26.71
N TRP A 186 15.71 8.38 26.76
CA TRP A 186 14.90 7.22 26.35
C TRP A 186 13.67 7.00 27.25
N ASN A 187 13.81 7.23 28.57
CA ASN A 187 12.66 7.18 29.50
C ASN A 187 11.63 8.27 29.17
N ASP A 188 12.09 9.48 28.87
CA ASP A 188 11.22 10.58 28.47
C ASP A 188 10.49 10.25 27.16
N ALA A 189 11.16 9.62 26.19
CA ALA A 189 10.56 9.20 24.92
C ALA A 189 9.46 8.15 25.09
N VAL A 190 9.67 7.16 25.97
CA VAL A 190 8.65 6.18 26.35
C VAL A 190 7.44 6.87 26.99
N ASN A 191 7.66 7.82 27.89
CA ASN A 191 6.59 8.53 28.60
C ASN A 191 5.85 9.54 27.70
N TYR A 192 6.58 10.27 26.85
CA TYR A 192 6.04 11.19 25.85
C TYR A 192 5.06 10.47 24.92
N CYS A 193 5.44 9.32 24.37
CA CYS A 193 4.55 8.57 23.49
C CYS A 193 3.34 7.99 24.22
N LYS A 194 3.51 7.42 25.43
CA LYS A 194 2.38 6.91 26.24
C LYS A 194 1.34 7.99 26.56
N ASN A 195 1.80 9.22 26.79
CA ASN A 195 0.95 10.36 27.17
C ASN A 195 0.49 11.18 25.95
N LEU A 196 0.83 10.77 24.72
CA LEU A 196 0.46 11.50 23.52
C LEU A 196 -1.04 11.36 23.22
N SER A 197 -1.68 12.48 22.93
CA SER A 197 -3.12 12.59 22.62
C SER A 197 -3.38 13.25 21.26
N GLU A 198 -2.43 13.10 20.32
CA GLU A 198 -2.57 13.57 18.95
C GLU A 198 -3.80 12.96 18.25
N LYS A 199 -4.43 13.77 17.40
CA LYS A 199 -5.57 13.38 16.52
C LYS A 199 -6.77 12.80 17.29
N GLY A 200 -6.93 13.18 18.57
CA GLY A 200 -8.12 12.84 19.37
C GLY A 200 -8.18 11.39 19.85
N SER A 201 -7.04 10.71 19.96
CA SER A 201 -6.98 9.29 20.34
C SER A 201 -5.74 8.97 21.18
N GLY A 202 -5.94 8.24 22.28
CA GLY A 202 -4.87 7.57 23.00
C GLY A 202 -4.47 6.22 22.37
N GLY A 203 -3.55 5.51 23.01
CA GLY A 203 -2.98 4.25 22.50
C GLY A 203 -1.74 4.43 21.62
N TRP A 204 -0.99 5.52 21.82
CA TRP A 204 0.31 5.76 21.21
C TRP A 204 1.43 5.09 22.03
N HIS A 205 2.45 4.55 21.35
CA HIS A 205 3.66 4.02 21.98
C HIS A 205 4.93 4.42 21.25
N LEU A 206 6.08 4.31 21.94
CA LEU A 206 7.39 4.46 21.30
C LEU A 206 7.66 3.17 20.51
N PRO A 207 7.79 3.22 19.17
CA PRO A 207 7.94 2.03 18.34
C PRO A 207 9.14 1.20 18.77
N ASN A 208 9.02 -0.13 18.72
CA ASN A 208 10.16 -1.01 18.82
C ASN A 208 11.03 -0.93 17.55
N ILE A 209 12.17 -1.61 17.52
CA ILE A 209 13.12 -1.45 16.40
C ILE A 209 12.58 -1.99 15.07
N ASP A 210 11.73 -3.04 15.09
CA ASP A 210 11.08 -3.54 13.87
C ASP A 210 10.02 -2.56 13.36
N GLU A 211 9.24 -1.96 14.25
CA GLU A 211 8.27 -0.92 13.92
C GLU A 211 8.96 0.33 13.37
N LEU A 212 10.02 0.81 14.03
CA LEU A 212 10.78 1.97 13.58
C LEU A 212 11.47 1.69 12.23
N ARG A 213 11.94 0.45 11.98
CA ARG A 213 12.47 0.04 10.66
C ARG A 213 11.44 0.10 9.53
N LYS A 214 10.12 0.01 9.80
CA LYS A 214 9.08 0.24 8.77
C LYS A 214 9.11 1.67 8.21
N GLY A 215 9.70 2.63 8.94
CA GLY A 215 9.93 3.99 8.47
C GLY A 215 11.14 4.13 7.53
N ILE A 216 12.04 3.13 7.48
CA ILE A 216 13.19 3.14 6.56
C ILE A 216 12.69 2.79 5.16
N ILE A 217 13.11 3.57 4.17
CA ILE A 217 12.79 3.36 2.77
C ILE A 217 13.99 3.54 1.86
N GLY A 218 14.17 2.61 0.93
CA GLY A 218 15.18 2.64 -0.12
C GLY A 218 16.61 2.29 0.27
N CYS A 219 16.85 1.72 1.46
CA CYS A 219 18.12 1.11 1.87
C CYS A 219 17.92 -0.40 2.10
N SER A 220 18.21 -1.23 1.09
CA SER A 220 18.00 -2.69 1.13
C SER A 220 18.78 -3.41 2.25
N LYS A 221 19.79 -2.74 2.84
CA LYS A 221 20.53 -3.24 4.01
C LYS A 221 19.75 -3.12 5.32
N THR A 222 18.90 -2.09 5.49
CA THR A 222 18.26 -1.80 6.79
C THR A 222 16.74 -1.62 6.76
N GLU A 223 16.12 -1.58 5.57
CA GLU A 223 14.68 -1.82 5.39
C GLU A 223 14.25 -3.14 6.06
N SER A 224 12.95 -3.29 6.37
CA SER A 224 12.40 -4.51 6.97
C SER A 224 12.67 -5.73 6.07
N GLY A 225 13.29 -6.79 6.62
CA GLY A 225 13.73 -7.96 5.86
C GLY A 225 15.11 -7.82 5.18
N GLY A 226 15.74 -6.64 5.23
CA GLY A 226 17.09 -6.40 4.73
C GLY A 226 18.21 -7.07 5.55
N GLU A 227 19.45 -6.97 5.05
CA GLU A 227 20.66 -7.66 5.58
C GLU A 227 20.91 -7.46 7.08
N CYS A 228 20.56 -6.29 7.63
CA CYS A 228 20.69 -5.96 9.04
C CYS A 228 19.74 -6.84 9.88
N ARG A 229 20.29 -7.65 10.79
CA ARG A 229 19.51 -8.65 11.55
C ARG A 229 18.83 -8.11 12.81
N VAL A 230 19.15 -6.89 13.22
CA VAL A 230 18.60 -6.23 14.42
C VAL A 230 17.07 -6.23 14.38
N SER A 231 16.44 -7.03 15.24
CA SER A 231 15.01 -7.31 15.21
C SER A 231 14.57 -7.88 16.56
N GLU A 232 13.50 -7.32 17.11
CA GLU A 232 12.86 -7.77 18.35
C GLU A 232 12.02 -9.03 18.09
N LYS A 233 11.28 -9.07 16.96
CA LYS A 233 10.50 -10.23 16.51
C LYS A 233 11.35 -11.50 16.36
N ASN A 234 12.60 -11.34 15.93
CA ASN A 234 13.55 -12.46 15.76
C ASN A 234 14.51 -12.62 16.96
N GLY A 235 14.30 -11.91 18.06
CA GLY A 235 15.14 -11.96 19.27
C GLY A 235 16.57 -11.42 19.12
N CYS A 236 16.93 -10.88 17.96
CA CYS A 236 18.28 -10.40 17.66
C CYS A 236 18.44 -8.94 18.09
N LEU A 237 18.63 -8.73 19.40
CA LEU A 237 18.85 -7.41 20.01
C LEU A 237 20.26 -7.20 20.58
N SER A 238 21.21 -8.08 20.24
CA SER A 238 22.63 -7.94 20.61
C SER A 238 23.42 -7.03 19.66
N SER A 239 24.56 -6.56 20.12
CA SER A 239 25.49 -5.75 19.33
C SER A 239 26.00 -6.48 18.08
N GLU A 240 26.14 -7.80 18.15
CA GLU A 240 26.53 -8.68 17.05
C GLU A 240 25.51 -8.70 15.90
N CYS A 241 24.21 -8.47 16.19
CA CYS A 241 23.15 -8.40 15.17
C CYS A 241 23.37 -7.27 14.13
N LYS A 242 24.30 -6.34 14.39
CA LYS A 242 24.74 -5.32 13.42
C LYS A 242 25.68 -5.84 12.33
N ASN A 243 26.51 -6.85 12.65
CA ASN A 243 27.73 -7.16 11.92
C ASN A 243 27.80 -8.54 11.18
N PRO A 244 26.72 -9.25 10.77
CA PRO A 244 26.88 -10.56 10.13
C PRO A 244 27.68 -10.57 8.81
N LYS A 245 27.49 -9.56 7.95
CA LYS A 245 28.12 -9.47 6.60
C LYS A 245 28.38 -8.05 6.09
N GLY A 246 28.07 -7.02 6.88
CA GLY A 246 28.19 -5.62 6.49
C GLY A 246 27.72 -4.71 7.62
N SER A 247 27.82 -3.39 7.42
CA SER A 247 27.31 -2.40 8.38
C SER A 247 25.80 -2.18 8.22
N CYS A 248 25.08 -2.07 9.34
CA CYS A 248 23.67 -1.67 9.36
C CYS A 248 23.46 -0.17 9.04
N ASN A 249 23.84 0.25 7.84
CA ASN A 249 23.59 1.58 7.27
C ASN A 249 23.64 1.51 5.73
N CYS A 250 23.26 2.61 5.07
CA CYS A 250 23.55 2.84 3.66
C CYS A 250 24.35 4.14 3.46
N ASP A 251 24.95 4.28 2.28
CA ASP A 251 25.73 5.44 1.88
C ASP A 251 24.90 6.73 1.83
N ARG A 252 25.59 7.87 1.87
CA ARG A 252 24.95 9.19 1.79
C ARG A 252 24.40 9.44 0.38
N ILE A 253 23.10 9.22 0.20
CA ILE A 253 22.35 9.64 -0.98
C ILE A 253 22.41 11.17 -1.18
N ALA A 254 22.19 11.61 -2.42
CA ALA A 254 22.35 13.01 -2.82
C ALA A 254 21.44 13.96 -2.02
N LYS A 255 21.90 15.20 -1.77
CA LYS A 255 21.19 16.23 -0.99
C LYS A 255 19.70 16.32 -1.39
N GLY A 256 18.80 16.15 -0.42
CA GLY A 256 17.35 16.15 -0.64
C GLY A 256 16.73 14.78 -0.94
N SER A 257 17.53 13.71 -0.98
CA SER A 257 17.07 12.33 -0.89
C SER A 257 17.30 11.84 0.55
N PHE A 258 16.33 11.14 1.14
CA PHE A 258 16.39 10.65 2.52
C PHE A 258 15.78 9.26 2.62
N TYR A 259 16.23 8.48 3.62
CA TYR A 259 15.72 7.13 3.87
C TYR A 259 14.53 7.09 4.85
N SER A 260 13.87 8.22 5.18
CA SER A 260 12.66 8.27 6.03
C SER A 260 11.39 8.43 5.21
N ALA A 261 10.38 7.59 5.47
CA ALA A 261 9.02 7.77 4.99
C ALA A 261 8.27 8.94 5.66
N ASN A 262 8.72 9.36 6.84
CA ASN A 262 8.05 10.33 7.74
C ASN A 262 8.78 11.69 7.86
N CYS A 263 9.81 11.89 7.03
CA CYS A 263 10.49 13.17 6.81
C CYS A 263 11.44 13.58 7.94
N ASP A 264 12.04 12.58 8.57
CA ASP A 264 13.12 12.74 9.54
C ASP A 264 14.44 13.08 8.80
N GLU A 265 14.54 14.33 8.33
CA GLU A 265 15.68 14.83 7.52
C GLU A 265 16.98 15.03 8.36
N ASP A 266 16.91 14.87 9.68
CA ASP A 266 18.00 15.11 10.62
C ASP A 266 19.05 13.99 10.69
N SER A 267 20.30 14.40 10.99
CA SER A 267 21.39 13.47 11.37
C SER A 267 21.31 12.98 12.82
N VAL A 268 20.37 13.50 13.60
CA VAL A 268 20.07 13.07 14.97
C VAL A 268 19.02 11.97 14.90
N GLY A 269 19.36 10.78 15.42
CA GLY A 269 18.48 9.62 15.35
C GLY A 269 17.20 9.76 16.18
N LEU A 270 16.27 8.85 15.90
CA LEU A 270 15.06 8.63 16.70
C LEU A 270 15.25 7.41 17.61
N TRP A 271 14.72 7.49 18.83
CA TRP A 271 14.64 6.36 19.76
C TRP A 271 13.66 5.28 19.29
N SER A 272 13.99 4.03 19.57
CA SER A 272 13.03 2.91 19.64
C SER A 272 12.91 2.43 21.09
N SER A 273 11.83 1.70 21.42
CA SER A 273 11.65 1.06 22.73
C SER A 273 12.52 -0.20 22.93
N SER A 274 13.10 -0.76 21.86
CA SER A 274 13.97 -1.94 21.97
C SER A 274 15.28 -1.61 22.71
N THR A 275 15.59 -2.41 23.73
CA THR A 275 16.82 -2.30 24.53
C THR A 275 17.93 -3.16 23.93
N LEU A 276 19.20 -2.74 24.07
CA LEU A 276 20.37 -3.53 23.68
C LEU A 276 20.60 -4.64 24.73
N SER A 277 20.54 -5.92 24.34
CA SER A 277 20.62 -7.04 25.28
C SER A 277 21.92 -7.04 26.09
N ASP A 278 23.03 -6.73 25.43
CA ASP A 278 24.38 -6.84 26.00
C ASP A 278 24.71 -5.65 26.91
N ASN A 279 23.89 -4.59 26.86
CA ASN A 279 24.06 -3.36 27.63
C ASN A 279 22.68 -2.69 27.83
N PRO A 280 21.93 -3.08 28.89
CA PRO A 280 20.57 -2.58 29.12
C PRO A 280 20.46 -1.07 29.38
N ASP A 281 21.57 -0.39 29.72
CA ASP A 281 21.65 1.08 29.79
C ASP A 281 21.58 1.75 28.41
N SER A 282 21.56 0.96 27.33
CA SER A 282 21.48 1.43 25.94
C SER A 282 20.20 0.96 25.25
N ALA A 283 19.67 1.78 24.35
CA ALA A 283 18.53 1.46 23.51
C ALA A 283 18.89 1.57 22.03
N TRP A 284 18.14 0.86 21.19
CA TRP A 284 18.25 0.93 19.74
C TRP A 284 17.56 2.18 19.20
N GLY A 285 18.00 2.65 18.03
CA GLY A 285 17.43 3.80 17.35
C GLY A 285 17.94 3.93 15.91
N ILE A 286 17.30 4.79 15.13
CA ILE A 286 17.55 4.93 13.68
C ILE A 286 17.96 6.35 13.33
N VAL A 287 19.08 6.50 12.61
CA VAL A 287 19.49 7.75 11.96
C VAL A 287 19.11 7.68 10.49
N TYR A 288 17.94 8.23 10.15
CA TYR A 288 17.37 8.17 8.80
C TYR A 288 18.22 8.85 7.73
N PHE A 289 19.05 9.83 8.10
CA PHE A 289 19.99 10.47 7.18
C PHE A 289 20.95 9.46 6.48
N SER A 290 21.25 8.33 7.10
CA SER A 290 22.09 7.25 6.55
C SER A 290 21.46 5.85 6.68
N ALA A 291 20.14 5.79 6.94
CA ALA A 291 19.40 4.58 7.29
C ALA A 291 20.07 3.72 8.39
N MET A 292 20.85 4.34 9.28
CA MET A 292 21.71 3.62 10.22
C MET A 292 20.91 3.10 11.41
N VAL A 293 20.92 1.78 11.61
CA VAL A 293 20.37 1.12 12.81
C VAL A 293 21.47 1.07 13.86
N GLY A 294 21.36 1.95 14.85
CA GLY A 294 22.35 2.18 15.89
C GLY A 294 21.84 1.90 17.30
N SER A 295 22.72 2.04 18.29
CA SER A 295 22.37 1.90 19.70
C SER A 295 23.11 2.98 20.51
N ASN A 296 22.42 3.63 21.45
CA ASN A 296 22.96 4.73 22.25
C ASN A 296 22.58 4.58 23.73
N LYS A 297 23.37 5.13 24.64
CA LYS A 297 23.04 5.19 26.08
C LYS A 297 21.72 5.94 26.29
N LYS A 298 20.82 5.37 27.09
CA LYS A 298 19.46 5.86 27.37
C LYS A 298 19.41 7.26 27.98
N SER A 299 20.51 7.72 28.60
CA SER A 299 20.71 9.08 29.10
C SER A 299 21.05 10.14 28.03
N GLY A 300 21.36 9.71 26.79
CA GLY A 300 21.54 10.62 25.65
C GLY A 300 20.22 11.26 25.20
N LYS A 301 20.28 12.43 24.58
CA LYS A 301 19.10 13.15 24.08
C LYS A 301 18.92 12.96 22.57
N PHE A 302 17.86 12.26 22.19
CA PHE A 302 17.47 11.98 20.79
C PHE A 302 15.98 12.31 20.57
N TYR A 303 15.53 12.32 19.32
CA TYR A 303 14.12 12.57 19.02
C TYR A 303 13.25 11.32 19.28
N ALA A 304 11.96 11.54 19.49
CA ALA A 304 10.95 10.49 19.48
C ALA A 304 9.98 10.70 18.30
N ARG A 305 9.43 9.62 17.76
CA ARG A 305 8.20 9.64 16.96
C ARG A 305 7.42 8.40 17.36
N CYS A 306 6.15 8.58 17.65
CA CYS A 306 5.29 7.57 18.23
C CYS A 306 4.51 6.86 17.12
N VAL A 307 4.10 5.63 17.39
CA VAL A 307 3.20 4.87 16.52
C VAL A 307 1.94 4.45 17.27
N LYS A 308 0.89 4.15 16.52
CA LYS A 308 -0.35 3.52 17.00
C LYS A 308 -0.88 2.62 15.90
N GLU A 309 -1.42 1.45 16.25
CA GLU A 309 -2.20 0.64 15.31
C GLU A 309 -3.68 1.05 15.31
N MET A 310 -4.30 1.03 14.14
CA MET A 310 -5.71 1.38 13.91
C MET A 310 -6.39 0.33 13.03
N ASP A 311 -7.55 -0.16 13.46
CA ASP A 311 -8.42 -1.03 12.67
C ASP A 311 -9.17 -0.25 11.59
N LEU A 312 -9.13 -0.69 10.34
CA LEU A 312 -9.90 -0.10 9.23
C LEU A 312 -11.43 -0.37 9.29
N LYS A 313 -11.97 -0.62 10.50
CA LYS A 313 -13.41 -0.77 10.78
C LYS A 313 -14.03 0.45 11.45
N GLU A 314 -13.22 1.39 11.96
CA GLU A 314 -13.71 2.56 12.70
C GLU A 314 -14.08 3.71 11.73
N GLU A 315 -15.26 3.65 11.11
CA GLU A 315 -15.77 4.71 10.23
C GLU A 315 -16.24 5.94 11.03
N SER A 316 -15.35 6.93 11.25
CA SER A 316 -15.77 8.34 11.36
C SER A 316 -14.62 9.36 11.24
N VAL A 317 -15.02 10.62 11.00
CA VAL A 317 -14.25 11.87 11.12
C VAL A 317 -13.08 12.10 10.14
N SER A 318 -13.26 13.16 9.36
CA SER A 318 -12.30 13.80 8.46
C SER A 318 -10.96 14.18 9.10
N HIS A 319 -9.85 13.81 8.44
CA HIS A 319 -8.65 14.63 8.31
C HIS A 319 -8.05 14.44 6.90
N GLU A 320 -7.80 15.52 6.16
CA GLU A 320 -7.21 15.47 4.80
C GLU A 320 -5.68 15.21 4.86
N THR A 321 -5.30 13.99 5.25
CA THR A 321 -3.92 13.51 5.11
C THR A 321 -3.76 12.76 3.78
N PRO A 322 -2.75 13.06 2.94
CA PRO A 322 -2.56 12.36 1.69
C PRO A 322 -2.06 10.92 1.94
N VAL A 323 -2.94 9.94 1.75
CA VAL A 323 -2.60 8.51 1.78
C VAL A 323 -1.86 8.15 0.49
N ILE A 324 -0.53 8.31 0.51
CA ILE A 324 0.33 8.05 -0.65
C ILE A 324 0.70 6.56 -0.68
N MET A 325 -0.04 5.79 -1.48
CA MET A 325 0.30 4.39 -1.76
C MET A 325 1.30 4.29 -2.91
N GLY A 326 2.28 3.38 -2.79
CA GLY A 326 3.12 2.93 -3.91
C GLY A 326 4.59 3.34 -3.80
N ALA A 327 4.99 4.40 -4.52
CA ALA A 327 6.33 4.43 -5.12
C ALA A 327 7.15 5.74 -4.96
N LEU A 328 6.58 6.80 -4.40
CA LEU A 328 7.29 7.99 -3.90
C LEU A 328 6.74 8.32 -2.51
N ASN A 329 7.60 8.61 -1.56
CA ASN A 329 7.21 8.98 -0.20
C ASN A 329 6.77 10.45 -0.12
N LYS A 330 5.97 10.77 0.91
CA LYS A 330 5.47 12.13 1.20
C LYS A 330 6.58 13.19 1.21
N CYS A 331 7.75 12.85 1.74
CA CYS A 331 8.87 13.79 1.94
C CYS A 331 9.56 14.18 0.63
N THR A 332 9.68 13.21 -0.28
CA THR A 332 10.17 13.45 -1.64
C THR A 332 9.18 14.33 -2.41
N ILE A 333 7.88 14.13 -2.18
CA ILE A 333 6.83 14.98 -2.76
C ILE A 333 6.90 16.40 -2.16
N ASP A 334 6.83 16.53 -0.83
CA ASP A 334 6.91 17.79 -0.08
C ASP A 334 8.18 18.59 -0.45
N SER A 335 9.36 17.96 -0.49
CA SER A 335 10.62 18.63 -0.79
C SER A 335 10.74 19.15 -2.23
N TYR A 336 9.93 18.65 -3.17
CA TYR A 336 9.80 19.21 -4.50
C TYR A 336 8.70 20.29 -4.56
N LEU A 337 7.61 20.14 -3.80
CA LEU A 337 6.61 21.19 -3.62
C LEU A 337 7.20 22.45 -2.96
N ARG A 338 8.08 22.32 -1.96
CA ARG A 338 8.82 23.43 -1.34
C ARG A 338 9.67 24.23 -2.34
N LYS A 339 10.15 23.61 -3.43
CA LYS A 339 10.95 24.31 -4.47
C LYS A 339 10.09 25.23 -5.34
N ILE A 340 8.81 24.90 -5.55
CA ILE A 340 7.88 25.69 -6.37
C ILE A 340 7.00 26.64 -5.53
N GLU A 341 7.19 26.72 -4.21
CA GLU A 341 6.35 27.52 -3.31
C GLU A 341 6.26 29.00 -3.73
N GLY A 342 7.37 29.56 -4.24
CA GLY A 342 7.40 30.90 -4.82
C GLY A 342 6.57 31.07 -6.09
N GLU A 343 6.46 30.04 -6.95
CA GLU A 343 5.58 30.06 -8.12
C GLU A 343 4.10 29.95 -7.74
N ILE A 344 3.79 29.09 -6.76
CA ILE A 344 2.43 28.95 -6.19
C ILE A 344 1.99 30.26 -5.53
N LYS A 345 2.87 30.90 -4.77
CA LYS A 345 2.64 32.24 -4.19
C LYS A 345 2.42 33.30 -5.28
N LYS A 346 3.19 33.26 -6.38
CA LYS A 346 3.02 34.15 -7.53
C LYS A 346 1.68 33.97 -8.26
N CYS A 347 1.11 32.76 -8.29
CA CYS A 347 -0.26 32.54 -8.77
C CYS A 347 -1.27 33.33 -7.93
N HIS A 348 -1.22 33.20 -6.59
CA HIS A 348 -2.10 33.92 -5.67
C HIS A 348 -1.90 35.45 -5.73
N GLU A 349 -0.65 35.92 -5.74
CA GLU A 349 -0.31 37.34 -5.91
C GLU A 349 -0.83 37.95 -7.22
N ASN A 350 -0.96 37.17 -8.28
CA ASN A 350 -1.58 37.64 -9.53
C ASN A 350 -3.12 37.74 -9.41
N GLY A 351 -3.77 36.82 -8.70
CA GLY A 351 -5.19 36.94 -8.38
C GLY A 351 -5.50 38.15 -7.50
N LEU A 352 -4.70 38.39 -6.46
CA LEU A 352 -4.87 39.51 -5.52
C LEU A 352 -4.85 40.89 -6.20
N LYS A 353 -4.19 41.04 -7.36
CA LYS A 353 -4.22 42.27 -8.18
C LYS A 353 -5.58 42.58 -8.80
N LYS A 354 -6.45 41.57 -8.93
CA LYS A 354 -7.81 41.69 -9.50
C LYS A 354 -8.89 41.64 -8.41
N ASN A 355 -8.71 40.82 -7.39
CA ASN A 355 -9.56 40.76 -6.22
C ASN A 355 -8.71 40.57 -4.94
N PRO A 356 -8.51 41.61 -4.12
CA PRO A 356 -7.73 41.55 -2.88
C PRO A 356 -8.27 40.56 -1.83
N GLU A 357 -9.54 40.17 -1.92
CA GLU A 357 -10.19 39.31 -0.92
C GLU A 357 -9.95 37.81 -1.13
N ILE A 358 -9.24 37.41 -2.19
CA ILE A 358 -8.96 35.99 -2.51
C ILE A 358 -8.21 35.31 -1.37
N ALA A 359 -8.88 34.41 -0.66
CA ALA A 359 -8.33 33.52 0.35
C ALA A 359 -9.19 32.25 0.45
N GLY A 360 -8.60 31.12 0.84
CA GLY A 360 -9.28 29.83 0.85
C GLY A 360 -8.33 28.64 0.75
N ARG A 361 -8.90 27.43 0.68
CA ARG A 361 -8.20 26.16 0.47
C ARG A 361 -8.32 25.73 -0.99
N VAL A 362 -7.23 25.32 -1.61
CA VAL A 362 -7.23 24.63 -2.92
C VAL A 362 -6.61 23.26 -2.73
N LEU A 363 -7.38 22.20 -2.94
CA LEU A 363 -6.92 20.82 -2.93
C LEU A 363 -6.65 20.40 -4.37
N ILE A 364 -5.39 20.10 -4.70
CA ILE A 364 -4.97 19.64 -6.03
C ILE A 364 -4.79 18.13 -6.00
N ASN A 365 -5.41 17.43 -6.96
CA ASN A 365 -5.04 16.06 -7.29
C ASN A 365 -3.99 16.09 -8.41
N PHE A 366 -2.90 15.35 -8.26
CA PHE A 366 -1.94 15.15 -9.34
C PHE A 366 -1.37 13.73 -9.34
N VAL A 367 -0.97 13.26 -10.53
CA VAL A 367 -0.50 11.89 -10.76
C VAL A 367 0.91 11.94 -11.33
N ILE A 368 1.86 11.32 -10.62
CA ILE A 368 3.27 11.21 -11.00
C ILE A 368 3.46 9.89 -11.74
N SER A 369 3.93 9.95 -12.98
CA SER A 369 4.23 8.80 -13.85
C SER A 369 5.46 8.00 -13.41
N ALA A 370 5.64 6.79 -13.97
CA ALA A 370 6.82 5.94 -13.77
C ALA A 370 8.15 6.62 -14.19
N SER A 371 8.07 7.59 -15.11
CA SER A 371 9.22 8.42 -15.53
C SER A 371 9.45 9.65 -14.64
N GLY A 372 8.65 9.85 -13.59
CA GLY A 372 8.72 10.98 -12.66
C GLY A 372 8.02 12.25 -13.13
N ASP A 373 7.42 12.26 -14.32
CA ASP A 373 6.67 13.40 -14.87
C ASP A 373 5.26 13.45 -14.27
N VAL A 374 4.73 14.64 -13.97
CA VAL A 374 3.32 14.78 -13.60
C VAL A 374 2.44 14.56 -14.83
N SER A 375 1.79 13.40 -14.92
CA SER A 375 0.91 13.02 -16.03
C SER A 375 -0.42 13.78 -16.01
N SER A 376 -1.01 14.00 -14.83
CA SER A 376 -2.16 14.89 -14.64
C SER A 376 -1.99 15.80 -13.41
N SER A 377 -2.61 16.97 -13.45
CA SER A 377 -2.75 17.91 -12.33
C SER A 377 -4.10 18.62 -12.51
N LYS A 378 -5.01 18.46 -11.56
CA LYS A 378 -6.39 18.97 -11.60
C LYS A 378 -6.78 19.50 -10.22
N VAL A 379 -7.62 20.53 -10.18
CA VAL A 379 -8.28 20.97 -8.95
C VAL A 379 -9.28 19.90 -8.53
N LEU A 380 -9.13 19.38 -7.30
CA LEU A 380 -10.02 18.38 -6.71
C LEU A 380 -11.14 19.06 -5.92
N ARG A 381 -10.80 20.05 -5.10
CA ARG A 381 -11.76 20.90 -4.35
C ARG A 381 -11.17 22.29 -4.16
N THR A 382 -12.03 23.30 -4.10
CA THR A 382 -11.62 24.69 -3.83
C THR A 382 -12.62 25.37 -2.89
N THR A 383 -12.12 26.29 -2.06
CA THR A 383 -12.91 27.34 -1.41
C THR A 383 -12.33 28.73 -1.74
N LEU A 384 -11.46 28.80 -2.76
CA LEU A 384 -10.80 30.02 -3.23
C LEU A 384 -11.66 30.75 -4.29
N ASP A 385 -12.54 30.00 -4.96
CA ASP A 385 -13.45 30.44 -6.02
C ASP A 385 -12.77 31.33 -7.08
N ASN A 386 -11.60 30.88 -7.56
CA ASN A 386 -10.83 31.62 -8.53
C ASN A 386 -10.10 30.73 -9.53
N ALA A 387 -10.79 30.45 -10.64
CA ALA A 387 -10.30 29.60 -11.72
C ALA A 387 -8.94 30.06 -12.31
N GLU A 388 -8.58 31.35 -12.26
CA GLU A 388 -7.28 31.82 -12.75
C GLU A 388 -6.13 31.41 -11.83
N VAL A 389 -6.25 31.65 -10.52
CA VAL A 389 -5.26 31.22 -9.52
C VAL A 389 -5.20 29.69 -9.46
N GLU A 390 -6.35 29.01 -9.50
CA GLU A 390 -6.47 27.56 -9.40
C GLU A 390 -5.83 26.83 -10.60
N ASN A 391 -6.10 27.28 -11.84
CA ASN A 391 -5.46 26.72 -13.02
C ASN A 391 -3.95 27.07 -13.08
N CYS A 392 -3.55 28.23 -12.56
CA CYS A 392 -2.13 28.58 -12.41
C CYS A 392 -1.42 27.59 -11.46
N ILE A 393 -2.00 27.32 -10.29
CA ILE A 393 -1.47 26.34 -9.31
C ILE A 393 -1.34 24.95 -9.96
N ALA A 394 -2.41 24.45 -10.59
CA ALA A 394 -2.39 23.16 -11.27
C ALA A 394 -1.32 23.11 -12.38
N GLY A 395 -1.18 24.20 -13.15
CA GLY A 395 -0.21 24.36 -14.24
C GLY A 395 1.24 24.52 -13.80
N VAL A 396 1.51 24.99 -12.57
CA VAL A 396 2.85 24.94 -11.97
C VAL A 396 3.18 23.50 -11.55
N ILE A 397 2.27 22.84 -10.83
CA ILE A 397 2.46 21.44 -10.37
C ILE A 397 2.65 20.48 -11.56
N LYS A 398 1.93 20.71 -12.66
CA LYS A 398 2.05 19.95 -13.93
C LYS A 398 3.46 19.99 -14.55
N LYS A 399 4.33 20.93 -14.17
CA LYS A 399 5.72 21.05 -14.66
C LYS A 399 6.74 20.35 -13.78
N ILE A 400 6.36 19.84 -12.60
CA ILE A 400 7.34 19.21 -11.69
C ILE A 400 7.84 17.89 -12.31
N LYS A 401 9.16 17.74 -12.34
CA LYS A 401 9.84 16.46 -12.58
C LYS A 401 10.29 15.88 -11.24
N PHE A 402 9.55 14.90 -10.73
CA PHE A 402 9.92 14.12 -9.55
C PHE A 402 10.98 13.06 -9.91
N PRO A 403 11.64 12.43 -8.91
CA PRO A 403 12.41 11.21 -9.14
C PRO A 403 11.52 10.11 -9.72
N LYS A 404 12.11 9.16 -10.47
CA LYS A 404 11.38 7.96 -10.93
C LYS A 404 10.88 7.18 -9.72
N PRO A 405 9.57 6.86 -9.61
CA PRO A 405 9.04 6.09 -8.50
C PRO A 405 9.65 4.67 -8.43
N LYS A 406 9.95 4.17 -7.22
CA LYS A 406 10.54 2.82 -7.06
C LYS A 406 9.49 1.74 -7.37
N GLY A 407 9.90 0.69 -8.08
CA GLY A 407 9.00 -0.36 -8.57
C GLY A 407 8.24 0.00 -9.86
N GLY A 408 8.49 1.15 -10.47
CA GLY A 408 7.93 1.52 -11.79
C GLY A 408 6.43 1.87 -11.79
N GLY A 409 5.76 1.82 -10.64
CA GLY A 409 4.38 2.29 -10.50
C GLY A 409 4.23 3.81 -10.62
N ILE A 410 2.98 4.27 -10.69
CA ILE A 410 2.63 5.69 -10.61
C ILE A 410 2.22 6.08 -9.19
N VAL A 411 2.22 7.37 -8.88
CA VAL A 411 1.93 7.89 -7.54
C VAL A 411 0.85 8.97 -7.63
N ILE A 412 -0.25 8.77 -6.91
CA ILE A 412 -1.37 9.72 -6.85
C ILE A 412 -1.23 10.55 -5.58
N VAL A 413 -1.35 11.87 -5.69
CA VAL A 413 -1.16 12.82 -4.59
C VAL A 413 -2.36 13.78 -4.52
N ASN A 414 -2.90 13.96 -3.32
CA ASN A 414 -3.92 14.96 -3.02
C ASN A 414 -3.32 16.02 -2.09
N GLN A 415 -2.80 17.12 -2.66
CA GLN A 415 -2.09 18.17 -1.93
C GLN A 415 -2.98 19.39 -1.65
N PRO A 416 -3.24 19.72 -0.38
CA PRO A 416 -3.89 20.97 -0.02
C PRO A 416 -2.88 22.14 -0.02
N PHE A 417 -3.34 23.28 -0.53
CA PHE A 417 -2.74 24.60 -0.40
C PHE A 417 -3.74 25.51 0.34
N VAL A 418 -3.26 26.38 1.21
CA VAL A 418 -4.12 27.28 2.00
C VAL A 418 -3.61 28.71 1.86
N PHE A 419 -4.42 29.56 1.24
CA PHE A 419 -4.16 30.97 1.05
C PHE A 419 -4.92 31.75 2.11
N LYS A 420 -4.22 32.60 2.85
CA LYS A 420 -4.80 33.48 3.88
C LYS A 420 -4.87 34.91 3.35
N LYS A 421 -5.82 35.69 3.87
CA LYS A 421 -5.74 37.16 3.81
C LYS A 421 -4.51 37.62 4.60
N LYS A 422 -4.00 38.80 4.24
CA LYS A 422 -2.74 39.35 4.75
C LYS A 422 -2.97 40.28 5.94
#